data_AF-A0A9N9IM45-F1
#
_entry.id   AF-A0A9N9IM45-F1
#
_cell.length_a   1.000
_cell.length_b   1.000
_cell.length_c   1.000
_cell.angle_alpha   90.00
_cell.angle_beta   90.00
_cell.angle_gamma   90.00
#
_symmetry.space_group_name_H-M   'P 1'
#
loop_
_entity.id
_entity.type
_entity.pdbx_description
1 polymer ?
#
loop_
_entity_poly.entity_id
_entity_poly.type
_entity_poly.pdbx_seq_one_letter_code
_entity_poly.pdbx_strand_id
1 'polypeptide(L)'
;FCCEVNEISGDLSDNPTHAINSICDKLFAEDKKNTRYSRPQIIGFDDQKILSELISDISFQLFNIFITKLSAIIHSIGISLNENWNYMGEGYSISILYNYKKERVLFYYGFKEHCTFIEIYRAYELDFSYYRRDPDDM
;
A
#
# COMPACT_ATOMS: atom_id res chain seq x y z
N PHE A 1 -3.27 1.62 -29.59
CA PHE A 1 -3.36 0.61 -28.51
C PHE A 1 -4.79 0.10 -28.43
N CYS A 2 -4.96 -1.21 -28.32
CA CYS A 2 -6.25 -1.89 -28.11
C CYS A 2 -6.04 -2.92 -27.01
N CYS A 3 -7.01 -3.07 -26.11
CA CYS A 3 -6.98 -4.04 -25.01
C CYS A 3 -8.14 -5.00 -25.17
N GLU A 4 -7.88 -6.30 -25.03
CA GLU A 4 -8.86 -7.37 -25.21
C GLU A 4 -8.78 -8.31 -24.01
N VAL A 5 -9.94 -8.65 -23.46
CA VAL A 5 -10.08 -9.61 -22.36
C VAL A 5 -11.20 -10.57 -22.77
N ASN A 6 -10.84 -11.84 -22.95
CA ASN A 6 -11.70 -12.86 -23.57
C ASN A 6 -12.21 -12.39 -24.95
N GLU A 7 -13.52 -12.32 -25.16
CA GLU A 7 -14.17 -11.89 -26.41
C GLU A 7 -14.61 -10.40 -26.40
N ILE A 8 -14.22 -9.65 -25.37
CA ILE A 8 -14.58 -8.24 -25.23
C ILE A 8 -13.38 -7.38 -25.60
N SER A 9 -13.55 -6.54 -26.62
CA SER A 9 -12.55 -5.57 -27.06
C SER A 9 -12.84 -4.16 -26.53
N GLY A 10 -11.83 -3.54 -25.94
CA GLY A 10 -11.79 -2.12 -25.62
C GLY A 10 -11.74 -1.25 -26.88
N ASP A 11 -11.91 0.06 -26.71
CA ASP A 11 -11.81 1.00 -27.82
C ASP A 11 -10.36 1.20 -28.25
N LEU A 12 -10.18 1.49 -29.54
CA LEU A 12 -8.88 1.86 -30.07
C LEU A 12 -8.47 3.23 -29.49
N SER A 13 -7.31 3.29 -28.85
CA SER A 13 -6.79 4.51 -28.24
C SER A 13 -5.33 4.78 -28.61
N ASP A 14 -4.96 6.06 -28.57
CA ASP A 14 -3.61 6.59 -28.74
C ASP A 14 -2.67 6.33 -27.55
N ASN A 15 -3.18 5.92 -26.37
CA ASN A 15 -2.33 5.49 -25.26
C ASN A 15 -2.82 4.21 -24.54
N PRO A 16 -1.91 3.44 -23.91
CA PRO A 16 -2.25 2.17 -23.26
C PRO A 16 -3.23 2.33 -22.09
N THR A 17 -3.11 3.42 -21.33
CA THR A 17 -3.95 3.69 -20.15
C THR A 17 -5.42 3.88 -20.55
N HIS A 18 -5.69 4.60 -21.64
CA HIS A 18 -7.03 4.79 -22.17
C HIS A 18 -7.59 3.51 -22.80
N ALA A 19 -6.75 2.73 -23.50
CA ALA A 19 -7.17 1.42 -24.01
C ALA A 19 -7.62 0.47 -22.87
N ILE A 20 -6.86 0.43 -21.76
CA ILE A 20 -7.21 -0.34 -20.56
C ILE A 20 -8.47 0.21 -19.88
N ASN A 21 -8.56 1.53 -19.69
CA ASN A 21 -9.73 2.14 -19.05
C ASN A 21 -11.01 1.90 -19.85
N SER A 22 -10.94 1.89 -21.19
CA SER A 22 -12.10 1.61 -22.05
C SER A 22 -12.65 0.20 -21.84
N ILE A 23 -11.79 -0.82 -21.75
CA ILE A 23 -12.27 -2.19 -21.50
C ILE A 23 -12.81 -2.37 -20.08
N CYS A 24 -12.18 -1.74 -19.08
CA CYS A 24 -12.71 -1.75 -17.71
C CYS A 24 -14.08 -1.07 -17.63
N ASP A 25 -14.26 0.05 -18.32
CA ASP A 25 -15.54 0.75 -18.37
C ASP A 25 -16.66 -0.09 -18.99
N LYS A 26 -16.34 -0.94 -19.98
CA LYS A 26 -17.29 -1.87 -20.60
C LYS A 26 -17.60 -3.04 -19.68
N LEU A 27 -16.59 -3.63 -19.05
CA LEU A 27 -16.75 -4.79 -18.15
C LEU A 27 -17.53 -4.44 -16.88
N PHE A 28 -17.40 -3.22 -16.38
CA PHE A 28 -17.98 -2.78 -15.10
C PHE A 28 -18.99 -1.65 -15.27
N ALA A 29 -19.64 -1.57 -16.44
CA ALA A 29 -20.57 -0.50 -16.80
C ALA A 29 -21.74 -0.35 -15.80
N GLU A 30 -22.21 -1.47 -15.22
CA GLU A 30 -23.32 -1.48 -14.25
C GLU A 30 -22.92 -0.99 -12.85
N ASP A 31 -21.63 -1.09 -12.49
CA ASP A 31 -21.10 -0.77 -11.15
C ASP A 31 -20.38 0.58 -11.05
N LYS A 32 -20.45 1.42 -12.09
CA LYS A 32 -19.78 2.74 -12.17
C LYS A 32 -20.03 3.69 -10.97
N LYS A 33 -21.07 3.46 -10.17
CA LYS A 33 -21.38 4.28 -8.98
C LYS A 33 -20.58 3.88 -7.72
N ASN A 34 -20.04 2.65 -7.64
CA ASN A 34 -19.35 2.15 -6.44
C ASN A 34 -17.82 2.03 -6.61
N THR A 35 -17.28 2.24 -7.80
CA THR A 35 -15.91 1.80 -8.14
C THR A 35 -14.80 2.87 -8.00
N ARG A 36 -15.09 4.04 -7.43
CA ARG A 36 -14.03 5.06 -7.19
C ARG A 36 -12.93 4.58 -6.23
N TYR A 37 -13.16 3.52 -5.45
CA TYR A 37 -12.19 2.96 -4.50
C TYR A 37 -11.96 1.45 -4.64
N SER A 38 -12.56 0.76 -5.62
CA SER A 38 -12.42 -0.70 -5.80
C SER A 38 -11.29 -1.09 -6.77
N ARG A 39 -10.39 -0.16 -7.12
CA ARG A 39 -9.31 -0.45 -8.09
C ARG A 39 -8.39 -1.62 -7.70
N PRO A 40 -8.09 -1.89 -6.41
CA PRO A 40 -7.41 -3.12 -6.01
C PRO A 40 -8.27 -4.38 -6.19
N GLN A 41 -9.58 -4.29 -5.94
CA GLN A 41 -10.53 -5.40 -6.15
C GLN A 41 -10.65 -5.76 -7.64
N ILE A 42 -10.52 -4.78 -8.54
CA ILE A 42 -10.52 -5.00 -10.00
C ILE A 42 -9.31 -5.83 -10.47
N ILE A 43 -8.21 -5.85 -9.72
CA ILE A 43 -7.01 -6.68 -10.03
C ILE A 43 -7.09 -8.07 -9.38
N GLY A 44 -8.22 -8.42 -8.75
CA GLY A 44 -8.42 -9.71 -8.11
C GLY A 44 -7.71 -9.86 -6.76
N PHE A 45 -7.43 -8.76 -6.05
CA PHE A 45 -6.89 -8.83 -4.67
C PHE A 45 -7.85 -9.48 -3.66
N ASP A 46 -9.10 -9.71 -4.04
CA ASP A 46 -10.12 -10.45 -3.30
C ASP A 46 -10.27 -11.92 -3.77
N ASP A 47 -9.68 -12.30 -4.90
CA ASP A 47 -9.60 -13.70 -5.34
C ASP A 47 -8.52 -14.42 -4.53
N GLN A 48 -8.95 -15.45 -3.78
CA GLN A 48 -8.06 -16.20 -2.90
C GLN A 48 -6.90 -16.88 -3.63
N LYS A 49 -7.06 -17.26 -4.90
CA LYS A 49 -5.98 -17.87 -5.70
C LYS A 49 -4.95 -16.82 -6.09
N ILE A 50 -5.40 -15.67 -6.61
CA ILE A 50 -4.50 -14.56 -6.97
C ILE A 50 -3.75 -14.07 -5.74
N LEU A 51 -4.46 -13.91 -4.61
CA LEU A 51 -3.86 -13.54 -3.34
C LEU A 51 -2.85 -14.59 -2.86
N SER A 52 -3.16 -15.89 -2.99
CA SER A 52 -2.23 -16.95 -2.59
C SER A 52 -0.96 -16.98 -3.43
N GLU A 53 -1.06 -16.69 -4.72
CA GLU A 53 0.07 -16.67 -5.64
C GLU A 53 0.95 -15.44 -5.40
N LEU A 54 0.34 -14.26 -5.20
CA LEU A 54 1.03 -13.04 -4.76
C LEU A 54 1.74 -13.21 -3.42
N ILE A 55 1.10 -13.85 -2.44
CA ILE A 55 1.72 -14.10 -1.12
C ILE A 55 2.81 -15.17 -1.22
N SER A 56 2.70 -16.14 -2.12
CA SER A 56 3.65 -17.25 -2.22
C SER A 56 5.08 -16.83 -2.58
N ASP A 57 5.23 -15.69 -3.26
CA ASP A 57 6.53 -15.15 -3.69
C ASP A 57 7.04 -14.04 -2.75
N ILE A 58 6.27 -13.67 -1.72
CA ILE A 58 6.64 -12.67 -0.73
C ILE A 58 6.97 -13.39 0.57
N SER A 59 8.21 -13.26 1.05
CA SER A 59 8.69 -13.85 2.31
C SER A 59 8.02 -13.27 3.56
N PHE A 60 7.13 -12.29 3.39
CA PHE A 60 6.47 -11.55 4.44
C PHE A 60 5.01 -11.22 4.08
N GLN A 61 4.06 -11.65 4.91
CA GLN A 61 2.65 -11.33 4.72
C GLN A 61 2.38 -9.90 5.19
N LEU A 62 2.00 -9.01 4.27
CA LEU A 62 1.60 -7.64 4.62
C LEU A 62 0.33 -7.70 5.49
N PHE A 63 0.47 -7.40 6.77
CA PHE A 63 -0.68 -7.27 7.67
C PHE A 63 -1.34 -5.92 7.42
N ASN A 64 -2.53 -5.95 6.82
CA ASN A 64 -3.38 -4.78 6.71
C ASN A 64 -4.25 -4.64 7.97
N ILE A 65 -3.94 -3.64 8.81
CA ILE A 65 -4.74 -3.32 9.98
C ILE A 65 -5.63 -2.13 9.63
N PHE A 66 -6.95 -2.35 9.63
CA PHE A 66 -7.95 -1.29 9.43
C PHE A 66 -8.50 -0.84 10.79
N ILE A 67 -8.10 0.34 11.24
CA ILE A 67 -8.69 0.99 12.42
C ILE A 67 -9.36 2.28 11.95
N THR A 68 -10.67 2.23 11.72
CA THR A 68 -11.51 3.36 11.27
C THR A 68 -10.97 4.08 10.00
N LYS A 69 -10.15 5.12 10.15
CA LYS A 69 -9.56 5.95 9.08
C LYS A 69 -8.09 5.63 8.79
N LEU A 70 -7.53 4.64 9.50
CA LEU A 70 -6.14 4.20 9.39
C LEU A 70 -6.08 2.85 8.68
N SER A 71 -5.20 2.75 7.69
CA SER A 71 -4.76 1.50 7.10
C SER A 71 -3.26 1.41 7.35
N ALA A 72 -2.82 0.38 8.07
CA ALA A 72 -1.40 0.14 8.32
C ALA A 72 -0.92 -1.06 7.53
N ILE A 73 0.29 -0.97 6.98
CA ILE A 73 0.98 -1.97 6.18
C ILE A 73 2.35 -2.18 6.81
N ILE A 74 2.60 -3.36 7.37
CA ILE A 74 3.94 -3.74 7.85
C ILE A 74 4.72 -4.25 6.63
N HIS A 75 5.95 -3.75 6.43
CA HIS A 75 6.82 -4.18 5.32
C HIS A 75 7.86 -5.19 5.77
N SER A 76 8.29 -5.09 7.03
CA SER A 76 9.35 -5.94 7.58
C SER A 76 9.26 -6.00 9.11
N ILE A 77 9.57 -7.16 9.69
CA ILE A 77 9.61 -7.38 11.14
C ILE A 77 11.07 -7.58 11.57
N GLY A 78 11.65 -6.53 12.15
CA GLY A 78 12.86 -6.61 12.96
C GLY A 78 12.47 -6.72 14.43
N ILE A 79 13.10 -7.64 15.17
CA ILE A 79 12.82 -7.88 16.60
C ILE A 79 14.09 -7.57 17.40
N SER A 80 13.94 -6.91 18.55
CA SER A 80 14.98 -6.71 19.54
C SER A 80 14.52 -7.20 20.91
N LEU A 81 15.46 -7.38 21.84
CA LEU A 81 15.14 -7.63 23.26
C LEU A 81 14.82 -6.33 24.02
N ASN A 82 14.77 -5.19 23.33
CA ASN A 82 14.54 -3.89 23.96
C ASN A 82 13.03 -3.66 24.19
N GLU A 83 12.60 -3.81 25.43
CA GLU A 83 11.21 -3.62 25.83
C GLU A 83 10.74 -2.16 25.63
N ASN A 84 11.64 -1.18 25.78
CA ASN A 84 11.33 0.23 25.57
C ASN A 84 10.89 0.51 24.12
N TRP A 85 11.30 -0.35 23.19
CA TRP A 85 10.95 -0.30 21.78
C TRP A 85 9.81 -1.24 21.43
N ASN A 86 9.05 -1.75 22.40
CA ASN A 86 8.05 -2.81 22.20
C ASN A 86 8.61 -4.01 21.44
N TYR A 87 9.87 -4.38 21.71
CA TYR A 87 10.60 -5.44 21.03
C TYR A 87 10.84 -5.21 19.54
N MET A 88 10.66 -3.99 19.04
CA MET A 88 10.97 -3.62 17.67
C MET A 88 12.48 -3.49 17.52
N GLY A 89 13.03 -4.00 16.43
CA GLY A 89 14.46 -4.00 16.17
C GLY A 89 14.81 -3.57 14.75
N GLU A 90 16.11 -3.56 14.46
CA GLU A 90 16.64 -3.26 13.14
C GLU A 90 15.97 -4.15 12.08
N GLY A 91 15.58 -3.53 10.96
CA GLY A 91 14.81 -4.20 9.93
C GLY A 91 13.29 -4.16 10.17
N TYR A 92 12.78 -3.51 11.21
CA TYR A 92 11.35 -3.22 11.33
C TYR A 92 10.96 -2.00 10.47
N SER A 93 9.87 -2.11 9.71
CA SER A 93 9.25 -0.94 9.09
C SER A 93 7.75 -1.11 8.82
N ILE A 94 7.02 0.01 8.90
CA ILE A 94 5.56 0.09 8.74
C ILE A 94 5.18 1.38 8.02
N SER A 95 4.18 1.29 7.15
CA SER A 95 3.48 2.43 6.57
C SER A 95 2.08 2.53 7.15
N ILE A 96 1.66 3.74 7.49
CA ILE A 96 0.32 4.02 7.99
C ILE A 96 -0.30 5.08 7.09
N LEU A 97 -1.34 4.69 6.38
CA LEU A 97 -2.16 5.57 5.57
C LEU A 97 -3.29 6.15 6.41
N TYR A 98 -3.34 7.47 6.50
CA TYR A 98 -4.36 8.20 7.23
C TYR A 98 -5.11 9.14 6.29
N ASN A 99 -6.43 9.03 6.26
CA ASN A 99 -7.29 9.95 5.50
C ASN A 99 -7.98 10.93 6.47
N TYR A 100 -7.53 12.20 6.47
CA TYR A 100 -8.11 13.27 7.28
C TYR A 100 -8.66 14.37 6.39
N LYS A 101 -9.94 14.72 6.56
CA LYS A 101 -10.60 15.82 5.82
C LYS A 101 -10.34 15.82 4.30
N LYS A 102 -10.36 14.63 3.68
CA LYS A 102 -10.06 14.38 2.24
C LYS A 102 -8.60 14.52 1.83
N GLU A 103 -7.71 14.81 2.76
CA GLU A 103 -6.27 14.75 2.54
C GLU A 103 -5.75 13.36 2.96
N ARG A 104 -4.92 12.77 2.11
CA ARG A 104 -4.27 11.48 2.35
C ARG A 104 -2.83 11.75 2.77
N VAL A 105 -2.49 11.26 3.96
CA VAL A 105 -1.16 11.37 4.54
C VAL A 105 -0.62 9.97 4.74
N LEU A 106 0.62 9.75 4.34
CA LEU A 106 1.34 8.50 4.56
C LEU A 106 2.41 8.74 5.61
N PHE A 107 2.31 8.03 6.73
CA PHE A 107 3.39 7.95 7.71
C PHE A 107 4.21 6.70 7.40
N TYR A 108 5.52 6.86 7.26
CA TYR A 108 6.45 5.75 7.14
C TYR A 108 7.33 5.75 8.38
N TYR A 109 7.34 4.65 9.11
CA TYR A 109 8.08 4.49 10.35
C TYR A 109 8.96 3.25 10.25
N GLY A 110 10.17 3.32 10.80
CA GLY A 110 11.04 2.17 10.86
C GLY A 110 12.27 2.35 11.72
N PHE A 111 13.09 1.30 11.72
CA PHE A 111 14.37 1.22 12.38
C PHE A 111 15.47 1.03 11.36
N LYS A 112 16.51 1.86 11.44
CA LYS A 112 17.69 1.77 10.60
C LYS A 112 18.91 2.21 11.40
N GLU A 113 19.98 1.42 11.41
CA GLU A 113 21.28 1.81 12.01
C GLU A 113 21.12 2.32 13.45
N HIS A 114 20.40 1.56 14.31
CA HIS A 114 20.11 1.95 15.70
C HIS A 114 19.30 3.25 15.88
N CYS A 115 18.74 3.79 14.80
CA CYS A 115 17.90 4.97 14.83
C CYS A 115 16.45 4.59 14.51
N THR A 116 15.52 5.21 15.23
CA THR A 116 14.13 5.25 14.79
C THR A 116 13.93 6.43 13.86
N PHE A 117 13.07 6.26 12.88
CA PHE A 117 12.66 7.36 12.01
C PHE A 117 11.16 7.37 11.79
N ILE A 118 10.65 8.56 11.53
CA ILE A 118 9.32 8.77 10.98
C ILE A 118 9.41 9.77 9.83
N GLU A 119 8.84 9.41 8.70
CA GLU A 119 8.71 10.24 7.52
C GLU A 119 7.22 10.42 7.21
N ILE A 120 6.84 11.64 6.86
CA ILE A 120 5.47 12.00 6.52
C ILE A 120 5.47 12.41 5.07
N TYR A 121 4.62 11.74 4.29
CA TYR A 121 4.45 12.01 2.88
C TYR A 121 3.05 12.57 2.63
N ARG A 122 2.98 13.68 1.87
CA ARG A 122 1.75 14.30 1.38
C ARG A 122 1.84 14.43 -0.13
N ALA A 123 0.75 14.10 -0.83
CA ALA A 123 0.72 14.15 -2.29
C ALA A 123 1.91 13.44 -2.99
N TYR A 124 2.40 12.34 -2.38
CA TYR A 124 3.55 11.55 -2.84
C TYR A 124 4.92 12.23 -2.70
N GLU A 125 5.00 13.35 -1.99
CA GLU A 125 6.24 14.06 -1.68
C GLU A 125 6.55 13.99 -0.18
N LEU A 126 7.83 13.96 0.16
CA LEU A 126 8.28 14.01 1.55
C LEU A 126 8.00 15.41 2.11
N ASP A 127 7.07 15.49 3.07
CA ASP A 127 6.69 16.71 3.76
C ASP A 127 7.56 16.93 5.01
N PHE A 128 7.88 15.85 5.72
CA PHE A 128 8.61 15.93 6.98
C PHE A 128 9.39 14.64 7.26
N SER A 129 10.59 14.77 7.85
CA SER A 129 11.35 13.66 8.39
C SER A 129 11.85 13.97 9.80
N TYR A 130 11.82 12.96 10.66
CA TYR A 130 12.36 13.02 12.01
C TYR A 130 13.11 11.74 12.32
N TYR A 131 14.33 11.92 12.83
CA TYR A 131 15.23 10.84 13.24
C TYR A 131 15.52 10.98 14.72
N ARG A 132 15.40 9.87 15.45
CA ARG A 132 15.77 9.79 16.85
C ARG A 132 16.80 8.67 17.02
N ARG A 133 17.99 9.06 17.46
CA ARG A 133 18.92 8.16 18.14
C ARG A 133 18.48 8.07 19.60
N ASP A 134 18.30 6.85 20.09
CA ASP A 134 18.07 6.69 21.52
C ASP A 134 19.40 6.81 22.28
N PRO A 135 19.42 7.48 23.44
CA PRO A 135 20.66 7.66 24.21
C PRO A 135 21.24 6.36 24.80
N ASP A 136 20.42 5.30 24.88
CA ASP A 136 20.77 4.02 25.54
C ASP A 136 21.56 3.05 24.63
N ASP A 137 21.91 3.44 23.40
CA ASP A 137 22.84 2.71 22.53
C ASP A 137 24.34 3.03 22.82
N MET A 138 24.67 3.49 24.04
CA MET A 138 26.06 3.68 24.54
C MET A 138 26.40 2.79 25.74
#